data_AF-D9W7U3-F1
#
_entry.id   AF-D9W7U3-F1
#
_cell.length_a   1.000
_cell.length_b   1.000
_cell.length_c   1.000
_cell.angle_alpha   90.00
_cell.angle_beta   90.00
_cell.angle_gamma   90.00
#
_symmetry.space_group_name_H-M   'P 1'
#
loop_
_entity.id
_entity.type
_entity.pdbx_description
1 polymer ?
#
loop_
_entity_poly.entity_id
_entity_poly.type
_entity_poly.pdbx_seq_one_letter_code
_entity_poly.pdbx_strand_id
1 'polypeptide(L)'
;MDGAGPVREFRSITVPLLRPEIAVALSITVIAALSSFDLIYITTGGGPGNATVVPGILIYRLAFGGGAVGLASALAVVLTAVISVAVLVINRLAKEAP
;
A
#
# COMPACT_ATOMS: atom_id res chain seq x y z
N MET A 1 -33.53 1.94 -23.05
CA MET A 1 -33.35 2.43 -24.44
C MET A 1 -31.95 3.02 -24.68
N ASP A 2 -30.95 2.78 -23.82
CA ASP A 2 -29.59 3.36 -24.01
C ASP A 2 -28.55 2.39 -24.62
N GLY A 3 -28.91 1.13 -24.86
CA GLY A 3 -28.09 0.16 -25.61
C GLY A 3 -26.68 -0.11 -25.04
N ALA A 4 -26.40 0.25 -23.79
CA ALA A 4 -25.10 0.03 -23.17
C ALA A 4 -24.90 -1.46 -22.87
N GLY A 5 -23.91 -2.08 -23.51
CA GLY A 5 -23.50 -3.44 -23.17
C GLY A 5 -22.90 -3.53 -21.75
N PRO A 6 -22.81 -4.74 -21.16
CA PRO A 6 -22.46 -4.94 -19.75
C PRO A 6 -21.10 -4.33 -19.35
N VAL A 7 -20.13 -4.31 -20.27
CA VAL A 7 -18.81 -3.70 -20.02
C VAL A 7 -18.88 -2.17 -19.91
N ARG A 8 -19.76 -1.53 -20.71
CA ARG A 8 -19.96 -0.08 -20.68
C ARG A 8 -20.74 0.33 -19.44
N GLU A 9 -21.76 -0.44 -19.07
CA GLU A 9 -22.49 -0.26 -17.82
C GLU A 9 -21.57 -0.36 -16.59
N PHE A 10 -20.74 -1.40 -16.52
CA PHE A 10 -19.80 -1.59 -15.41
C PHE A 10 -18.83 -0.41 -15.25
N ARG A 11 -18.22 0.06 -16.34
CA ARG A 11 -17.21 1.15 -16.28
C ARG A 11 -17.82 2.53 -16.11
N SER A 12 -18.99 2.80 -16.68
CA SER A 12 -19.60 4.14 -16.70
C SER A 12 -20.61 4.36 -15.58
N ILE A 13 -21.12 3.30 -14.95
CA ILE A 13 -22.13 3.39 -13.88
C ILE A 13 -21.61 2.74 -12.61
N THR A 14 -21.34 1.43 -12.62
CA THR A 14 -21.00 0.68 -11.39
C THR A 14 -19.70 1.17 -10.74
N VAL A 15 -18.62 1.28 -11.52
CA VAL A 15 -17.31 1.72 -11.00
C VAL A 15 -17.38 3.14 -10.44
N PRO A 16 -17.93 4.15 -11.14
CA PRO A 16 -18.10 5.50 -10.60
C PRO A 16 -18.93 5.56 -9.32
N LEU A 17 -20.02 4.78 -9.25
CA LEU A 17 -20.91 4.75 -8.09
C LEU A 17 -20.21 4.19 -6.84
N LEU A 18 -19.31 3.22 -7.02
CA LEU A 18 -18.56 2.56 -5.94
C LEU A 18 -17.21 3.21 -5.63
N ARG A 19 -16.82 4.28 -6.33
CA ARG A 19 -15.55 5.00 -6.10
C ARG A 19 -15.19 5.25 -4.63
N PRO A 20 -16.08 5.77 -3.76
CA PRO A 20 -15.72 6.02 -2.37
C PRO A 20 -15.41 4.73 -1.60
N GLU A 21 -16.13 3.64 -1.87
CA GLU A 21 -15.85 2.35 -1.23
C GLU A 21 -14.57 1.72 -1.76
N ILE A 22 -14.35 1.78 -3.08
CA ILE A 22 -13.11 1.31 -3.71
C ILE A 22 -11.91 2.07 -3.12
N ALA A 23 -12.03 3.37 -2.87
CA ALA A 23 -10.95 4.16 -2.28
C ALA A 23 -10.57 3.72 -0.87
N VAL A 24 -11.56 3.42 -0.03
CA VAL A 24 -11.33 2.90 1.33
C VAL A 24 -10.68 1.53 1.26
N ALA A 25 -11.24 0.61 0.47
CA ALA A 25 -10.69 -0.74 0.30
C ALA A 25 -9.25 -0.71 -0.24
N LEU A 26 -8.97 0.15 -1.22
CA LEU A 26 -7.66 0.30 -1.81
C LEU A 26 -6.66 0.93 -0.83
N SER A 27 -7.08 1.92 -0.04
CA SER A 27 -6.25 2.50 1.01
C SER A 27 -5.83 1.45 2.05
N ILE A 28 -6.77 0.67 2.57
CA ILE A 28 -6.49 -0.41 3.53
C ILE A 28 -5.55 -1.45 2.91
N THR A 29 -5.82 -1.85 1.67
CA THR A 29 -5.01 -2.85 0.96
C THR A 29 -3.58 -2.37 0.75
N VAL A 30 -3.38 -1.09 0.37
CA VAL A 30 -2.06 -0.50 0.17
C VAL A 30 -1.30 -0.38 1.48
N ILE A 31 -1.96 0.05 2.56
CA ILE A 31 -1.34 0.10 3.89
C ILE A 31 -0.90 -1.30 4.32
N ALA A 32 -1.77 -2.31 4.15
CA ALA A 32 -1.46 -3.69 4.49
C ALA A 32 -0.28 -4.23 3.68
N ALA A 33 -0.25 -4.01 2.36
CA ALA A 33 0.83 -4.46 1.48
C ALA A 33 2.17 -3.80 1.81
N LEU A 34 2.18 -2.51 2.17
CA LEU A 34 3.41 -1.81 2.56
C LEU A 34 3.90 -2.19 3.96
N SER A 35 3.01 -2.71 4.81
CA SER A 35 3.30 -3.13 6.18
C SER A 35 3.59 -4.64 6.31
N SER A 36 3.45 -5.44 5.24
CA SER A 36 3.52 -6.92 5.27
C SER A 36 4.95 -7.48 5.32
N PHE A 37 5.82 -6.89 6.13
CA PHE A 37 7.22 -7.33 6.24
C PHE A 37 7.36 -8.63 7.03
N ASP A 38 6.44 -8.90 7.95
CA ASP A 38 6.38 -10.07 8.83
C ASP A 38 6.20 -11.36 8.02
N LEU A 39 5.24 -11.39 7.11
CA LEU A 39 5.01 -12.52 6.23
C LEU A 39 6.24 -12.81 5.38
N ILE A 40 6.82 -11.77 4.76
CA ILE A 40 7.99 -11.91 3.90
C ILE A 40 9.20 -12.40 4.71
N TYR A 41 9.37 -11.88 5.93
CA TYR A 41 10.43 -12.29 6.84
C TYR A 41 10.32 -13.77 7.22
N ILE A 42 9.12 -14.26 7.57
CA ILE A 42 8.90 -15.65 7.99
C ILE A 42 9.00 -16.63 6.82
N THR A 43 8.51 -16.24 5.64
CA THR A 43 8.41 -17.16 4.49
C THR A 43 9.67 -17.21 3.64
N THR A 44 10.28 -16.06 3.36
CA THR A 44 11.43 -15.97 2.44
C THR A 44 12.67 -15.36 3.08
N GLY A 45 12.51 -14.67 4.22
CA GLY A 45 13.59 -13.90 4.83
C GLY A 45 14.16 -12.81 3.92
N GLY A 46 13.45 -12.41 2.86
CA GLY A 46 13.98 -11.48 1.83
C GLY A 46 14.66 -12.16 0.62
N GLY A 47 14.69 -13.50 0.57
CA GLY A 47 15.41 -14.27 -0.45
C GLY A 47 14.61 -14.62 -1.72
N PRO A 48 15.26 -15.27 -2.71
CA PRO A 48 16.69 -15.60 -2.77
C PRO A 48 17.57 -14.35 -2.92
N GLY A 49 18.67 -14.27 -2.17
CA GLY A 49 19.45 -13.04 -2.05
C GLY A 49 18.65 -11.91 -1.39
N ASN A 50 18.40 -10.83 -2.14
CA ASN A 50 17.58 -9.68 -1.70
C ASN A 50 16.30 -9.49 -2.54
N ALA A 51 15.86 -10.51 -3.29
CA ALA A 51 14.80 -10.37 -4.29
C ALA A 51 13.43 -9.96 -3.72
N THR A 52 13.13 -10.32 -2.47
CA THR A 52 11.86 -9.98 -1.81
C THR A 52 12.03 -9.01 -0.65
N VAL A 53 13.20 -8.40 -0.49
CA VAL A 53 13.46 -7.48 0.63
C VAL A 53 12.57 -6.25 0.51
N VAL A 54 11.75 -6.04 1.54
CA VAL A 54 10.95 -4.82 1.71
C VAL A 54 11.52 -3.93 2.82
N PRO A 55 11.21 -2.62 2.83
CA PRO A 55 11.73 -1.69 3.83
C PRO A 55 11.53 -2.14 5.29
N GLY A 56 10.40 -2.79 5.60
CA GLY A 56 10.13 -3.30 6.95
C GLY A 56 11.13 -4.38 7.41
N ILE A 57 11.67 -5.19 6.50
CA ILE A 57 12.72 -6.16 6.83
C ILE A 57 14.02 -5.44 7.23
N LEU A 58 14.37 -4.37 6.53
CA LEU A 58 15.56 -3.58 6.85
C LEU A 58 15.42 -2.88 8.20
N ILE A 59 14.26 -2.28 8.48
CA ILE A 59 13.95 -1.66 9.77
C ILE A 59 14.08 -2.70 10.89
N TYR A 60 13.48 -3.88 10.73
CA TYR A 60 13.54 -4.95 11.72
C TYR A 60 14.99 -5.40 11.98
N ARG A 61 15.76 -5.67 10.93
CA ARG A 61 17.16 -6.10 11.05
C ARG A 61 18.04 -5.03 11.72
N LEU A 62 17.85 -3.76 11.40
CA LEU A 62 18.62 -2.67 11.99
C LEU A 62 18.27 -2.42 13.46
N ALA A 63 16.97 -2.49 13.79
CA ALA A 63 16.49 -2.28 15.16
C ALA A 63 16.90 -3.42 16.11
N PHE A 64 16.80 -4.68 15.66
CA PHE A 64 16.94 -5.85 16.54
C PHE A 64 18.17 -6.71 16.27
N GLY A 65 18.73 -6.66 15.05
CA GLY A 65 19.93 -7.44 14.69
C GLY A 65 21.23 -6.65 14.68
N GLY A 66 21.19 -5.36 14.31
CA GLY A 66 22.38 -4.52 14.13
C GLY A 66 22.63 -3.48 15.23
N GLY A 67 21.71 -3.31 16.19
CA GLY A 67 21.80 -2.30 17.26
C GLY A 67 21.68 -0.84 16.80
N ALA A 68 21.41 -0.60 15.51
CA ALA A 68 21.35 0.72 14.90
C ALA A 68 19.93 1.30 14.95
N VAL A 69 19.37 1.43 16.16
CA VAL A 69 17.97 1.85 16.39
C VAL A 69 17.69 3.23 15.80
N GLY A 70 18.65 4.17 15.85
CA GLY A 70 18.49 5.50 15.26
C GLY A 70 18.25 5.46 13.74
N LEU A 71 19.00 4.61 13.02
CA LEU A 71 18.82 4.41 11.58
C LEU A 71 17.50 3.68 11.27
N ALA A 72 17.14 2.69 12.08
CA ALA A 72 15.88 1.98 11.94
C ALA A 72 14.68 2.92 12.10
N SER A 73 14.72 3.80 13.11
CA SER A 73 13.69 4.82 13.33
C SER A 73 13.62 5.83 12.19
N ALA A 74 14.76 6.29 11.66
CA ALA A 74 14.78 7.19 10.51
C ALA A 74 14.12 6.55 9.28
N LEU A 75 14.45 5.29 8.99
CA LEU A 75 13.82 4.55 7.89
C LEU A 75 12.31 4.33 8.12
N ALA A 76 11.90 4.05 9.36
CA ALA A 76 10.47 3.89 9.70
C ALA A 76 9.67 5.18 9.49
N VAL A 77 10.23 6.34 9.85
CA VAL A 77 9.60 7.64 9.60
C VAL A 77 9.49 7.92 8.10
N VAL A 78 10.55 7.67 7.32
CA VAL A 78 10.52 7.81 5.86
C VAL A 78 9.47 6.91 5.23
N LEU A 79 9.41 5.63 5.63
CA LEU A 79 8.41 4.68 5.15
C LEU A 79 6.99 5.14 5.48
N THR A 80 6.76 5.65 6.71
CA THR A 80 5.47 6.20 7.13
C THR A 80 5.06 7.40 6.27
N ALA A 81 6.01 8.28 5.93
CA ALA A 81 5.75 9.40 5.02
C ALA A 81 5.35 8.92 3.62
N VAL A 82 6.04 7.90 3.08
CA VAL A 82 5.69 7.30 1.78
C VAL A 82 4.29 6.69 1.79
N ILE A 83 3.95 5.90 2.82
CA ILE A 83 2.61 5.31 2.97
C ILE A 83 1.56 6.41 3.04
N SER A 84 1.81 7.44 3.84
CA SER A 84 0.90 8.57 4.02
C SER A 84 0.66 9.32 2.69
N VAL A 85 1.71 9.57 1.90
CA VAL A 85 1.59 10.18 0.57
C VAL A 85 0.78 9.29 -0.37
N ALA A 86 1.04 7.98 -0.39
CA ALA A 86 0.28 7.03 -1.22
C ALA A 86 -1.23 7.06 -0.88
N VAL A 87 -1.58 6.99 0.40
CA VAL A 87 -2.97 7.05 0.86
C VAL A 87 -3.61 8.40 0.55
N LEU A 88 -2.88 9.50 0.72
CA LEU A 88 -3.37 10.84 0.34
C LEU A 88 -3.65 10.92 -1.16
N VAL A 89 -2.78 10.37 -2.01
CA VAL A 89 -3.01 10.33 -3.47
C VAL A 89 -4.24 9.50 -3.80
N ILE A 90 -4.40 8.32 -3.21
CA ILE A 90 -5.60 7.47 -3.40
C ILE A 90 -6.86 8.23 -3.03
N ASN A 91 -6.88 8.85 -1.85
CA ASN A 91 -8.03 9.60 -1.37
C ASN A 91 -8.31 10.87 -2.20
N ARG A 92 -7.27 11.50 -2.77
CA ARG A 92 -7.42 12.65 -3.68
C ARG A 92 -8.01 12.25 -5.01
N LEU A 93 -7.57 11.13 -5.59
CA LEU A 93 -8.11 10.60 -6.85
C LEU A 93 -9.54 10.06 -6.68
N ALA A 94 -9.87 9.57 -5.50
CA ALA A 94 -11.21 9.10 -5.17
C ALA A 94 -12.23 10.23 -4.93
N LYS A 95 -11.76 11.41 -4.52
CA LYS A 95 -12.58 12.61 -4.41
C LYS A 95 -12.68 13.27 -5.78
N GLU A 96 -13.77 13.03 -6.51
CA GLU A 96 -14.18 13.97 -7.55
C GLU A 96 -15.04 15.09 -6.95
N ALA A 97 -14.83 16.26 -7.54
CA ALA A 97 -15.22 17.61 -7.15
C ALA A 97 -16.73 17.78 -6.89
N PRO A 98 -17.13 18.79 -6.07
CA PRO A 98 -18.52 19.18 -5.90
C PRO A 98 -19.22 19.50 -7.23
#